data_AF-A0A6H5J0B5-F1
#
_entry.id   AF-A0A6H5J0B5-F1
#
_cell.length_a   1.000
_cell.length_b   1.000
_cell.length_c   1.000
_cell.angle_alpha   90.00
_cell.angle_beta   90.00
_cell.angle_gamma   90.00
#
_symmetry.space_group_name_H-M   'P 1'
#
loop_
_entity.id
_entity.type
_entity.pdbx_description
1 polymer ?
#
loop_
_entity_poly.entity_id
_entity_poly.type
_entity_poly.pdbx_seq_one_letter_code
_entity_poly.pdbx_strand_id
1 'polypeptide(L)'
;MTRLVIQKHDLDVAMSWLSTLGGAFSALGDEFNHCAKVAGKISLAQFKLSLQLGDPQLVARCNLYAALSLIQQGYYKRSKQMIQKLFKFALESKDIRLQKMCQGVWAKLKYCYLQRKKSIR
;
A
#
# COMPACT_ATOMS: atom_id res chain seq x y z
N MET A 1 12.59 5.87 30.72
CA MET A 1 12.58 6.66 29.48
C MET A 1 13.23 5.93 28.30
N THR A 2 14.37 5.24 28.51
CA THR A 2 15.10 4.47 27.48
C THR A 2 14.32 3.34 26.80
N ARG A 3 13.49 2.58 27.53
CA ARG A 3 12.74 1.43 26.97
C ARG A 3 11.76 1.82 25.85
N LEU A 4 11.06 2.95 25.99
CA LEU A 4 10.10 3.42 24.97
C LEU A 4 10.81 3.90 23.70
N VAL A 5 11.98 4.52 23.86
CA VAL A 5 12.81 4.96 22.74
C VAL A 5 13.33 3.77 21.95
N ILE A 6 13.83 2.74 22.64
CA ILE A 6 14.30 1.49 22.01
C ILE A 6 13.15 0.81 21.27
N GLN A 7 11.98 0.67 21.91
CA GLN A 7 10.82 0.04 21.27
C GLN A 7 10.39 0.79 20.01
N LYS A 8 10.35 2.12 20.04
CA LYS A 8 10.00 2.92 18.87
C LYS A 8 11.03 2.74 17.75
N HIS A 9 12.32 2.78 18.08
CA HIS A 9 13.40 2.53 17.13
C HIS A 9 13.27 1.15 16.46
N ASP A 10 12.99 0.10 17.22
CA ASP A 10 12.83 -1.25 16.67
C ASP A 10 11.62 -1.35 15.71
N LEU A 11 10.53 -0.65 16.01
CA LEU A 11 9.38 -0.55 15.11
C LEU A 11 9.71 0.20 13.81
N ASP A 12 10.47 1.31 13.90
CA ASP A 12 10.92 2.08 12.74
C ASP A 12 11.88 1.27 11.85
N VAL A 13 12.79 0.51 12.47
CA VAL A 13 13.67 -0.44 11.76
C VAL A 13 12.82 -1.48 11.05
N ALA A 14 11.91 -2.16 11.75
CA ALA A 14 11.03 -3.17 11.15
C ALA A 14 10.21 -2.60 9.97
N MET A 15 9.66 -1.40 10.11
CA MET A 15 8.95 -0.70 9.04
C MET A 15 9.84 -0.45 7.82
N SER A 16 11.11 -0.10 8.04
CA SER A 16 12.07 0.15 6.96
C SER A 16 12.40 -1.12 6.18
N TRP A 17 12.68 -2.22 6.87
CA TRP A 17 12.91 -3.53 6.22
C TRP A 17 11.68 -3.99 5.41
N LEU A 18 10.49 -3.88 6.00
CA LEU A 18 9.25 -4.25 5.32
C LEU A 18 8.95 -3.34 4.12
N SER A 19 9.34 -2.07 4.16
CA SER A 19 9.14 -1.15 3.04
C SER A 19 10.03 -1.53 1.85
N THR A 20 11.30 -1.87 2.10
CA THR A 20 12.22 -2.34 1.06
C THR A 20 11.73 -3.66 0.45
N LEU A 21 11.40 -4.64 1.30
CA LEU A 21 10.94 -5.95 0.84
C LEU A 21 9.58 -5.87 0.13
N GLY A 22 8.66 -5.07 0.67
CA GLY A 22 7.34 -4.83 0.08
C GLY A 22 7.44 -4.15 -1.29
N GLY A 23 8.34 -3.18 -1.44
CA GLY A 23 8.64 -2.56 -2.73
C GLY A 23 9.14 -3.57 -3.76
N ALA A 24 10.09 -4.43 -3.38
CA ALA A 24 10.64 -5.47 -4.26
C ALA A 24 9.56 -6.48 -4.71
N PHE A 25 8.79 -7.04 -3.78
CA PHE A 25 7.70 -7.96 -4.14
C PHE A 25 6.58 -7.28 -4.91
N SER A 26 6.30 -6.01 -4.63
CA SER A 26 5.32 -5.24 -5.41
C SER A 26 5.81 -5.02 -6.83
N ALA A 27 7.10 -4.75 -7.07
CA ALA A 27 7.63 -4.60 -8.43
C ALA A 27 7.46 -5.89 -9.24
N LEU A 28 7.74 -7.04 -8.62
CA LEU A 28 7.55 -8.37 -9.23
C LEU A 28 6.07 -8.79 -9.33
N GLY A 29 5.18 -8.18 -8.54
CA GLY A 29 3.78 -8.56 -8.44
C GLY A 29 2.95 -8.34 -9.71
N ASP A 30 3.45 -7.52 -10.64
CA ASP A 30 2.79 -7.30 -11.93
C ASP A 30 2.90 -8.52 -12.86
N GLU A 31 3.97 -9.29 -12.74
CA GLU A 31 4.24 -10.50 -13.54
C GLU A 31 3.89 -11.76 -12.76
N PHE A 32 4.21 -11.76 -11.46
CA PHE A 32 4.11 -12.95 -10.61
C PHE A 32 3.05 -12.76 -9.53
N ASN A 33 1.88 -13.40 -9.71
CA ASN A 33 0.77 -13.31 -8.75
C ASN A 33 1.15 -13.74 -7.32
N HIS A 34 2.11 -14.67 -7.16
CA HIS A 34 2.59 -15.06 -5.84
C HIS A 34 3.34 -13.89 -5.14
N CYS A 35 4.13 -13.11 -5.88
CA CYS A 35 4.78 -11.90 -5.37
C CYS A 35 3.74 -10.85 -4.95
N ALA A 36 2.69 -10.65 -5.74
CA ALA A 36 1.60 -9.73 -5.38
C ALA A 36 0.91 -10.13 -4.05
N LYS A 37 0.69 -11.43 -3.83
CA LYS A 37 0.16 -11.94 -2.56
C LYS A 37 1.12 -11.69 -1.40
N VAL A 38 2.43 -11.87 -1.60
CA VAL A 38 3.44 -11.58 -0.58
C VAL A 38 3.51 -10.08 -0.27
N ALA A 39 3.49 -9.21 -1.28
CA ALA A 39 3.42 -7.76 -1.10
C ALA A 39 2.19 -7.34 -0.29
N GLY A 40 1.04 -7.99 -0.51
CA GLY A 40 -0.17 -7.79 0.29
C GLY A 40 0.00 -8.20 1.76
N LYS A 41 0.62 -9.35 2.03
CA LYS A 41 0.95 -9.79 3.41
C LYS A 41 1.89 -8.81 4.10
N ILE A 42 2.92 -8.34 3.40
CA ILE A 42 3.85 -7.33 3.91
C ILE A 42 3.11 -6.02 4.22
N SER A 43 2.24 -5.56 3.32
CA SER A 43 1.43 -4.35 3.53
C SER A 43 0.54 -4.45 4.78
N LEU A 44 0.00 -5.64 5.07
CA LEU A 44 -0.75 -5.89 6.31
C LEU A 44 0.14 -5.86 7.55
N ALA A 45 1.37 -6.37 7.47
CA ALA A 45 2.33 -6.28 8.56
C ALA A 45 2.74 -4.82 8.83
N GLN A 46 3.04 -4.05 7.77
CA GLN A 46 3.30 -2.61 7.85
C GLN A 46 2.11 -1.85 8.46
N PHE A 47 0.88 -2.19 8.08
CA PHE A 47 -0.32 -1.60 8.67
C PHE A 47 -0.36 -1.83 10.20
N LYS A 48 -0.12 -3.05 10.67
CA LYS A 48 -0.09 -3.34 12.11
C LYS A 48 0.98 -2.53 12.85
N LEU A 49 2.19 -2.44 12.29
CA LEU A 49 3.26 -1.62 12.87
C LEU A 49 2.91 -0.12 12.85
N SER A 50 2.29 0.37 11.79
CA SER A 50 1.88 1.78 11.67
C SER A 50 0.86 2.19 12.72
N LEU A 51 -0.04 1.29 13.11
CA LEU A 51 -0.98 1.51 14.22
C LEU A 51 -0.24 1.63 15.56
N GLN A 52 0.80 0.83 15.77
CA GLN A 52 1.64 0.89 16.98
C GLN A 52 2.49 2.15 17.05
N LEU A 53 2.95 2.65 15.90
CA LEU A 53 3.70 3.90 15.78
C LEU A 53 2.82 5.15 15.96
N GLY A 54 1.50 5.01 15.81
CA GLY A 54 0.56 6.12 16.01
C GLY A 54 0.61 7.19 14.93
N ASP A 55 1.04 6.85 13.70
CA ASP A 55 1.13 7.76 12.55
C ASP A 55 -0.03 7.48 11.57
N PRO A 56 -1.10 8.31 11.56
CA PRO A 56 -2.24 8.13 10.66
C PRO A 56 -1.89 8.22 9.17
N GLN A 57 -0.89 9.03 8.81
CA GLN A 57 -0.44 9.15 7.43
C GLN A 57 0.30 7.88 6.99
N LEU A 58 1.10 7.28 7.87
CA LEU A 58 1.73 5.99 7.63
C LEU A 58 0.69 4.88 7.47
N VAL A 59 -0.33 4.85 8.35
CA VAL A 59 -1.48 3.93 8.25
C VAL A 59 -2.15 4.04 6.88
N ALA A 60 -2.37 5.26 6.40
CA ALA A 60 -2.97 5.49 5.08
C ALA A 60 -2.08 5.00 3.93
N ARG A 61 -0.76 5.20 4.01
CA ARG A 61 0.21 4.68 3.02
C ARG A 61 0.23 3.15 3.00
N CYS A 62 0.23 2.48 4.15
CA CYS A 62 0.17 1.01 4.23
C CYS A 62 -1.11 0.45 3.61
N ASN A 63 -2.26 1.12 3.83
CA ASN A 63 -3.51 0.76 3.16
C ASN A 63 -3.46 0.96 1.65
N LEU A 64 -2.73 1.97 1.17
CA LEU A 64 -2.52 2.18 -0.25
C LEU A 64 -1.64 1.08 -0.88
N TYR A 65 -0.60 0.62 -0.17
CA TYR A 65 0.21 -0.53 -0.60
C TYR A 65 -0.63 -1.81 -0.67
N ALA A 66 -1.50 -2.03 0.31
CA ALA A 66 -2.46 -3.14 0.25
C ALA A 66 -3.39 -3.02 -0.97
N ALA A 67 -3.91 -1.83 -1.27
CA ALA A 67 -4.75 -1.59 -2.44
C ALA A 67 -4.01 -1.87 -3.76
N LEU A 68 -2.72 -1.53 -3.85
CA LEU A 68 -1.86 -1.84 -5.00
C LEU A 68 -1.69 -3.36 -5.16
N SER A 69 -1.38 -4.09 -4.08
CA SER A 69 -1.27 -5.55 -4.13
C SER A 69 -2.57 -6.23 -4.59
N LEU A 70 -3.72 -5.65 -4.24
CA LEU A 70 -5.03 -6.14 -4.68
C LEU A 70 -5.27 -5.88 -6.17
N ILE A 71 -4.77 -4.76 -6.72
CA ILE A 71 -4.81 -4.49 -8.17
C ILE A 71 -4.03 -5.57 -8.91
N GLN A 72 -2.82 -5.87 -8.44
CA GLN A 72 -1.94 -6.87 -9.04
C GLN A 72 -2.55 -8.27 -9.04
N GLN A 73 -3.36 -8.59 -8.03
CA GLN A 73 -4.13 -9.84 -7.94
C GLN A 73 -5.46 -9.82 -8.70
N GLY A 74 -5.83 -8.70 -9.35
CA GLY A 74 -7.07 -8.58 -10.15
C GLY A 74 -8.32 -8.11 -9.39
N TYR A 75 -8.21 -7.74 -8.11
CA TYR A 75 -9.34 -7.30 -7.27
C TYR A 75 -9.70 -5.81 -7.46
N TYR A 76 -9.97 -5.42 -8.71
CA TYR A 76 -10.12 -4.00 -9.10
C TYR A 76 -11.24 -3.24 -8.38
N LYS A 77 -12.41 -3.86 -8.15
CA LYS A 77 -13.56 -3.21 -7.51
C LYS A 77 -13.23 -2.78 -6.07
N ARG A 78 -12.58 -3.67 -5.31
CA ARG A 78 -12.16 -3.41 -3.93
C ARG A 78 -11.07 -2.36 -3.87
N SER A 79 -10.04 -2.46 -4.72
CA SER A 79 -8.97 -1.47 -4.79
C SER A 79 -9.49 -0.07 -5.13
N LYS A 80 -10.45 0.04 -6.07
CA LYS A 80 -11.10 1.31 -6.43
C LYS A 80 -11.68 2.01 -5.19
N GLN A 81 -12.48 1.28 -4.41
CA GLN A 81 -13.13 1.82 -3.21
C GLN A 81 -12.10 2.25 -2.16
N MET A 82 -11.04 1.47 -1.97
CA MET A 82 -9.97 1.81 -1.03
C MET A 82 -9.24 3.10 -1.43
N ILE A 83 -8.84 3.22 -2.70
CA ILE A 83 -8.12 4.41 -3.19
C ILE A 83 -8.98 5.67 -3.06
N GLN A 84 -10.29 5.58 -3.36
CA GLN A 84 -11.20 6.72 -3.21
C GLN A 84 -11.30 7.19 -1.75
N LYS A 85 -11.41 6.27 -0.80
CA LYS A 85 -11.42 6.60 0.64
C LYS A 85 -10.11 7.23 1.08
N LEU A 86 -8.97 6.67 0.65
CA LEU A 86 -7.64 7.19 0.98
C LEU A 86 -7.37 8.56 0.36
N PHE A 87 -7.82 8.79 -0.87
CA PHE A 87 -7.69 10.09 -1.52
C PHE A 87 -8.51 11.17 -0.81
N LYS A 88 -9.74 10.85 -0.37
CA LYS A 88 -10.55 11.74 0.45
C LYS A 88 -9.84 12.10 1.76
N PHE A 89 -9.33 11.09 2.48
CA PHE A 89 -8.52 11.30 3.68
C PHE A 89 -7.31 12.20 3.40
N ALA A 90 -6.60 11.97 2.29
CA ALA A 90 -5.43 12.76 1.91
C ALA A 90 -5.75 14.23 1.59
N LEU A 91 -6.96 14.53 1.11
CA LEU A 91 -7.43 15.90 0.91
C LEU A 91 -7.73 16.56 2.26
N GLU A 92 -8.45 15.86 3.15
CA GLU A 92 -8.79 16.34 4.49
C GLU A 92 -7.54 16.58 5.35
N SER A 93 -6.56 15.68 5.29
CA SER A 93 -5.30 15.78 6.02
C SER A 93 -4.27 16.69 5.35
N LYS A 94 -4.58 17.26 4.16
CA LYS A 94 -3.66 18.05 3.33
C LYS A 94 -2.32 17.32 3.03
N ASP A 95 -2.31 15.99 3.00
CA ASP A 95 -1.11 15.20 2.67
C ASP A 95 -0.94 15.13 1.15
N ILE A 96 -0.22 16.11 0.60
CA ILE A 96 0.07 16.23 -0.84
C ILE A 96 0.78 14.97 -1.36
N ARG A 97 1.68 14.39 -0.58
CA ARG A 97 2.42 13.18 -0.98
C ARG A 97 1.46 12.01 -1.15
N LEU A 98 0.58 11.78 -0.17
CA LEU A 98 -0.42 10.71 -0.25
C LEU A 98 -1.41 10.93 -1.39
N GLN A 99 -1.80 12.18 -1.68
CA GLN A 99 -2.63 12.50 -2.85
C GLN A 99 -1.95 12.06 -4.15
N LYS A 100 -0.67 12.38 -4.34
CA LYS A 100 0.11 11.95 -5.52
C LYS A 100 0.26 10.43 -5.59
N MET A 101 0.49 9.76 -4.46
CA MET A 101 0.54 8.30 -4.41
C MET A 101 -0.80 7.68 -4.83
N CYS A 102 -1.93 8.20 -4.34
CA CYS A 102 -3.25 7.73 -4.74
C CYS A 102 -3.49 7.89 -6.24
N GLN A 103 -3.06 9.02 -6.83
CA GLN A 103 -3.15 9.25 -8.28
C GLN A 103 -2.33 8.22 -9.07
N GLY A 104 -1.12 7.89 -8.63
CA GLY A 104 -0.28 6.86 -9.24
C GLY A 104 -0.93 5.47 -9.20
N VAL A 105 -1.44 5.06 -8.04
CA VAL A 105 -2.11 3.76 -7.88
C VAL A 105 -3.44 3.72 -8.67
N TRP A 106 -4.14 4.85 -8.79
CA TRP A 106 -5.33 4.96 -9.63
C TRP A 106 -5.02 4.80 -11.12
N ALA A 107 -3.90 5.37 -11.59
CA ALA A 107 -3.43 5.17 -12.95
C ALA A 107 -3.13 3.68 -13.22
N LYS A 108 -2.47 3.01 -12.27
CA LYS A 108 -2.21 1.57 -12.32
C LYS A 108 -3.51 0.76 -12.39
N LEU A 109 -4.50 1.08 -11.54
CA LEU A 109 -5.82 0.44 -11.55
C LEU A 109 -6.49 0.54 -12.94
N LYS A 110 -6.50 1.74 -13.53
CA LYS A 110 -7.06 1.96 -14.87
C LYS A 110 -6.36 1.13 -15.92
N TYR A 111 -5.02 1.12 -15.91
CA TYR A 111 -4.22 0.33 -16.84
C TYR A 111 -4.57 -1.17 -16.74
N CYS A 112 -4.48 -1.77 -15.55
CA CYS A 112 -4.77 -3.19 -15.36
C CYS A 112 -6.20 -3.56 -15.75
N TYR A 113 -7.18 -2.71 -15.41
CA TYR A 113 -8.58 -2.92 -15.78
C TYR A 113 -8.78 -2.94 -17.31
N LEU A 114 -8.13 -2.01 -18.02
CA LEU A 114 -8.18 -1.96 -19.49
C LEU A 114 -7.53 -3.18 -20.13
N GLN A 115 -6.38 -3.61 -19.62
CA GLN A 115 -5.69 -4.82 -20.12
C GLN A 115 -6.54 -6.07 -19.93
N ARG A 116 -7.20 -6.24 -18.77
CA ARG A 116 -8.15 -7.34 -18.55
C ARG A 116 -9.31 -7.29 -19.55
N LYS A 117 -9.88 -6.11 -19.82
CA LYS A 117 -10.99 -5.97 -20.78
C LYS A 117 -10.58 -6.38 -22.20
N LYS A 118 -9.34 -6.11 -22.60
CA LYS A 118 -8.81 -6.57 -23.90
C LYS A 118 -8.62 -8.08 -23.94
N SER A 119 -8.15 -8.69 -22.87
CA SER A 119 -7.94 -10.15 -22.79
C SER A 119 -9.22 -10.99 -22.80
N ILE A 120 -10.38 -10.39 -22.55
CA ILE A 120 -11.71 -11.07 -22.53
C ILE A 120 -12.43 -10.92 -23.88
N ARG A 121 -11.95 -10.04 -24.77
CA ARG A 121 -12.46 -9.89 -26.14
C ARG A 121 -11.72 -10.85 -27.06
#